data_AF-A0A383CS93-F1
#
_entry.id   AF-A0A383CS93-F1
#
_cell.length_a   1.000
_cell.length_b   1.000
_cell.length_c   1.000
_cell.angle_alpha   90.00
_cell.angle_beta   90.00
_cell.angle_gamma   90.00
#
_symmetry.space_group_name_H-M   'P 1'
#
loop_
_entity.id
_entity.type
_entity.pdbx_description
1 polymer ?
#
loop_
_entity_poly.entity_id
_entity_poly.type
_entity_poly.pdbx_seq_one_letter_code
_entity_poly.pdbx_strand_id
1 'polypeptide(L)' 'MREAATKIPDAIARSSTGVGTPDDIIPIFERFLKAGVNHFVIRFWGKNYFGSIDKFASHVIPYFKEQNK' A
#
# COMPACT_ATOMS: atom_id res chain seq x y z
N MET A 1 -19.93 -8.85 -8.81
CA MET A 1 -18.66 -8.16 -8.45
C MET A 1 -17.44 -8.64 -9.24
N ARG A 2 -17.24 -9.95 -9.46
CA ARG A 2 -15.99 -10.49 -10.04
C ARG A 2 -15.72 -10.08 -11.50
N GLU A 3 -16.73 -10.10 -12.38
CA GLU A 3 -16.58 -9.73 -13.80
C GLU A 3 -16.44 -8.22 -14.06
N ALA A 4 -16.91 -7.37 -13.15
CA ALA A 4 -16.74 -5.92 -13.27
C ALA A 4 -15.32 -5.52 -12.89
N ALA A 5 -14.73 -6.19 -11.89
CA ALA A 5 -13.36 -5.95 -11.45
C ALA A 5 -12.32 -6.25 -12.54
N THR A 6 -12.58 -7.22 -13.42
CA THR A 6 -11.67 -7.57 -14.53
C THR A 6 -11.66 -6.54 -15.66
N LYS A 7 -12.60 -5.58 -15.66
CA LYS A 7 -12.69 -4.50 -16.64
C LYS A 7 -12.02 -3.21 -16.16
N ILE A 8 -11.58 -3.16 -14.89
CA ILE A 8 -10.88 -2.00 -14.34
C ILE A 8 -9.51 -1.91 -15.02
N PRO A 9 -9.16 -0.79 -15.65
CA PRO A 9 -7.84 -0.63 -16.24
C PRO A 9 -6.75 -0.77 -15.18
N ASP A 10 -5.63 -1.40 -15.55
CA ASP A 10 -4.52 -1.70 -14.63
C ASP A 10 -4.00 -0.44 -13.92
N ALA A 11 -3.93 0.69 -14.64
CA ALA A 11 -3.53 1.98 -14.09
C ALA A 11 -4.47 2.47 -12.97
N ILE A 12 -5.77 2.23 -13.11
CA ILE A 12 -6.78 2.61 -12.11
C ILE A 12 -6.68 1.67 -10.90
N ALA A 13 -6.55 0.36 -11.12
CA ALA A 13 -6.38 -0.60 -10.04
C ALA A 13 -5.12 -0.33 -9.20
N ARG A 14 -4.01 0.02 -9.86
CA ARG A 14 -2.74 0.38 -9.21
C ARG A 14 -2.76 1.76 -8.57
N SER A 15 -3.67 2.64 -8.97
CA SER A 15 -3.79 3.96 -8.36
C SER A 15 -4.19 3.88 -6.88
N SER A 16 -4.92 2.85 -6.44
CA SER A 16 -5.35 2.68 -5.05
C SER A 16 -4.70 1.47 -4.34
N THR A 17 -3.89 0.68 -5.06
CA THR A 17 -3.32 -0.57 -4.56
C THR A 17 -1.80 -0.53 -4.63
N GLY A 18 -1.13 -0.67 -3.49
CA GLY A 18 0.32 -0.87 -3.45
C GLY A 18 0.71 -2.26 -3.94
N VAL A 19 1.50 -2.32 -5.00
CA VAL A 19 2.00 -3.57 -5.59
C VAL A 19 3.49 -3.42 -5.85
N GLY A 20 4.32 -4.27 -5.24
CA GLY A 20 5.76 -4.27 -5.46
C GLY A 20 6.57 -4.43 -4.17
N THR A 21 7.76 -3.84 -4.17
CA THR A 21 8.68 -3.72 -3.04
C THR A 21 8.23 -2.60 -2.07
N PRO A 22 8.83 -2.49 -0.87
CA PRO A 22 8.57 -1.35 0.02
C PRO A 22 8.74 0.01 -0.65
N ASP A 23 9.80 0.19 -1.46
CA ASP A 23 10.10 1.44 -2.15
C ASP A 23 9.04 1.78 -3.20
N ASP A 24 8.46 0.77 -3.85
CA ASP A 24 7.39 0.95 -4.83
C ASP A 24 6.08 1.45 -4.17
N ILE A 25 5.83 1.06 -2.91
CA ILE A 25 4.56 1.36 -2.23
C ILE A 25 4.60 2.61 -1.35
N ILE A 26 5.78 3.02 -0.87
CA ILE A 26 5.95 4.23 -0.06
C ILE A 26 5.33 5.49 -0.72
N PRO A 27 5.59 5.79 -2.00
CA PRO A 27 5.01 6.99 -2.65
C PRO A 27 3.48 7.01 -2.67
N ILE A 28 2.83 5.84 -2.62
CA ILE A 28 1.37 5.74 -2.57
C ILE A 28 0.86 6.26 -1.23
N PHE A 29 1.48 5.83 -0.12
CA PHE A 29 1.14 6.30 1.22
C PHE A 29 1.43 7.80 1.37
N GLU A 30 2.57 8.29 0.88
CA GLU A 30 2.88 9.72 0.88
C GLU A 30 1.80 10.56 0.21
N ARG A 31 1.30 10.11 -0.96
CA ARG A 31 0.22 10.81 -1.67
C ARG A 31 -1.06 10.88 -0.82
N PHE A 32 -1.43 9.80 -0.14
CA PHE A 32 -2.61 9.78 0.73
C PHE A 32 -2.42 10.62 2.00
N LEU A 33 -1.23 10.58 2.62
CA LEU A 33 -0.88 11.43 3.75
C LEU A 33 -0.98 12.91 3.38
N LYS A 34 -0.43 13.31 2.21
CA LYS A 34 -0.55 14.68 1.66
C LYS A 34 -2.00 15.10 1.41
N ALA A 35 -2.89 14.15 1.12
CA ALA A 35 -4.33 14.38 0.97
C ALA A 35 -5.08 14.43 2.31
N GLY A 36 -4.40 14.30 3.45
CA GLY A 36 -4.98 14.39 4.79
C GLY A 36 -5.44 13.05 5.39
N VAL A 37 -5.12 11.92 4.76
CA VAL A 37 -5.42 10.60 5.33
C VAL A 37 -4.52 10.36 6.54
N ASN A 38 -5.11 10.02 7.69
CA ASN A 38 -4.38 9.77 8.94
C ASN A 38 -4.60 8.36 9.50
N HIS A 39 -5.49 7.56 8.89
CA HIS A 39 -5.77 6.19 9.29
C HIS A 39 -5.90 5.30 8.05
N PHE A 40 -5.16 4.19 8.03
CA PHE A 40 -5.13 3.24 6.92
C PHE A 40 -5.61 1.87 7.37
N VAL A 41 -6.62 1.33 6.68
CA VAL A 41 -7.01 -0.08 6.79
C VAL A 41 -6.41 -0.83 5.60
N ILE A 42 -5.44 -1.70 5.87
CA ILE A 42 -4.65 -2.37 4.83
C ILE A 42 -5.04 -3.84 4.77
N ARG A 43 -5.41 -4.30 3.57
CA ARG A 43 -5.57 -5.73 3.26
C ARG A 43 -4.34 -6.21 2.48
N PHE A 44 -3.64 -7.19 3.04
CA PHE A 44 -2.54 -7.86 2.35
C PHE A 44 -3.06 -8.97 1.42
N TRP A 45 -2.44 -9.09 0.25
CA TRP A 45 -2.79 -10.06 -0.79
C TRP A 45 -1.59 -10.96 -1.09
N GLY A 46 -1.85 -12.14 -1.66
CA GLY A 46 -0.80 -13.08 -2.09
C GLY A 46 -0.57 -14.24 -1.14
N LYS A 47 0.28 -15.19 -1.56
CA LYS A 47 0.51 -16.45 -0.83
C LYS A 47 1.33 -16.25 0.45
N ASN A 48 2.23 -15.27 0.49
CA ASN A 48 3.07 -14.96 1.66
C ASN A 48 2.46 -13.83 2.51
N TYR A 49 1.28 -14.09 3.06
CA TYR A 49 0.52 -13.08 3.82
C TYR A 49 1.30 -12.53 5.01
N PHE A 50 1.82 -13.41 5.88
CA PHE A 50 2.55 -12.99 7.08
C PHE A 50 3.91 -12.35 6.75
N GLY A 51 4.64 -12.85 5.76
CA GLY A 51 5.88 -12.20 5.34
C GLY A 51 5.65 -10.81 4.73
N SER A 52 4.49 -10.57 4.11
CA SER A 52 4.14 -9.22 3.63
C SER A 52 3.85 -8.26 4.78
N ILE A 53 3.18 -8.75 5.85
CA ILE A 53 2.97 -7.97 7.07
C ILE A 53 4.30 -7.64 7.74
N ASP A 54 5.17 -8.64 7.91
CA ASP A 54 6.47 -8.47 8.54
C ASP A 54 7.35 -7.46 7.76
N LYS A 55 7.39 -7.59 6.43
CA LYS A 55 8.11 -6.65 5.57
C LYS A 55 7.55 -5.23 5.65
N PHE A 56 6.22 -5.09 5.69
CA PHE A 56 5.58 -3.78 5.86
C PHE A 56 5.93 -3.16 7.22
N ALA A 57 5.86 -3.94 8.29
CA ALA A 57 6.17 -3.48 9.64
C ALA A 57 7.64 -3.10 9.83
N SER A 58 8.56 -3.81 9.19
CA SER A 58 10.01 -3.61 9.33
C SER A 58 10.61 -2.56 8.37
N HIS A 59 9.99 -2.30 7.22
CA HIS A 59 10.56 -1.39 6.20
C HIS A 59 9.69 -0.14 5.95
N VAL A 60 8.36 -0.29 5.90
CA VAL A 60 7.47 0.82 5.52
C VAL A 60 7.07 1.67 6.72
N ILE A 61 6.69 1.04 7.84
CA ILE A 61 6.30 1.78 9.05
C ILE A 61 7.45 2.67 9.58
N PRO A 62 8.71 2.18 9.69
CA PRO A 62 9.81 3.00 10.19
C PRO A 62 10.06 4.24 9.35
N TYR A 63 10.03 4.12 8.01
CA TYR A 63 10.18 5.24 7.09
C TYR A 63 9.24 6.41 7.43
N PHE A 64 7.96 6.14 7.69
CA PHE A 64 6.99 7.20 8.06
C PHE A 64 7.07 7.67 9.51
N LYS A 65 7.58 6.83 10.42
CA LYS A 65 7.81 7.22 11.83
C LYS A 65 9.00 8.16 11.96
N GLU A 66 10.05 7.93 11.19
CA GLU A 66 11.26 8.74 11.20
C GLU A 66 11.03 10.16 10.65
N GLN A 67 10.13 10.31 9.68
CA GLN A 67 9.74 11.64 9.17
C GLN A 67 8.92 12.50 10.14
N ASN A 68 8.32 11.89 11.17
CA ASN A 68 7.54 12.58 12.20
C ASN A 68 8.35 12.88 13.48
N LYS A 69 9.68 12.71 13.44
CA LYS A 69 10.61 13.19 14.47
C LYS A 69 11.20 14.53 14.05
#